data_AF-G4MPV9-F1
#
_entry.id   AF-G4MPV9-F1
#
_cell.length_a   1.000
_cell.length_b   1.000
_cell.length_c   1.000
_cell.angle_alpha   90.00
_cell.angle_beta   90.00
_cell.angle_gamma   90.00
#
_symmetry.space_group_name_H-M   'P 1'
#
loop_
_entity.id
_entity.type
_entity.pdbx_description
1 polymer ?
#
loop_
_entity_poly.entity_id
_entity_poly.type
_entity_poly.pdbx_seq_one_letter_code
_entity_poly.pdbx_strand_id
1 'polypeptide(L)'
;MPPKRDRQGDFKGGPRGGPKQQQPKEVVRNAYTPMFEQFRDELDRHHDRRERIVKASRDITALSKKIIFSLQRVRKIHADLPPDVDKEVQSRLAEIARLFDSIVGDVQGMNRYRYSRQMSCVEELVEALTFAYYLRNQRLMSHEEVLDSVAGLCRSAAEEKKRIAEEGGDTAMTDASASTGGDEQKSSAGEPLVVDVTQDDFIGGVFDLSGEMMRFATTTAAINGELAAAAAPPVDAGDAPRYPRTILTDMQELGTMFELLPQQHGKSYQMKLETIRQSVLKVEKLGYGLRVRGSERPKGWMPDMADDAGAGEDD
;
A
#
# COMPACT_ATOMS: atom_id res chain seq x y z
N MET A 1 33.21 -43.07 -22.05
CA MET A 1 32.42 -42.44 -20.98
C MET A 1 30.94 -42.54 -21.33
N PRO A 2 30.04 -42.91 -20.41
CA PRO A 2 28.61 -43.00 -20.70
C PRO A 2 28.01 -41.59 -20.93
N PRO A 3 27.02 -41.44 -21.82
CA PRO A 3 26.45 -40.13 -22.14
C PRO A 3 25.65 -39.55 -20.97
N LYS A 4 25.80 -38.24 -20.75
CA LYS A 4 25.12 -37.50 -19.66
C LYS A 4 23.61 -37.47 -19.91
N ARG A 5 22.84 -37.92 -18.92
CA ARG A 5 21.38 -37.84 -18.87
C ARG A 5 20.94 -36.55 -18.18
N ASP A 6 19.76 -36.04 -18.52
CA ASP A 6 19.17 -34.88 -17.84
C ASP A 6 18.44 -35.25 -16.55
N ARG A 7 17.85 -34.25 -15.88
CA ARG A 7 17.13 -34.39 -14.60
C ARG A 7 15.91 -35.34 -14.68
N GLN A 8 15.43 -35.62 -15.90
CA GLN A 8 14.32 -36.55 -16.16
C GLN A 8 14.81 -37.91 -16.66
N GLY A 9 16.13 -38.10 -16.79
CA GLY A 9 16.76 -39.36 -17.15
C GLY A 9 16.94 -39.57 -18.66
N ASP A 10 16.65 -38.58 -19.49
CA ASP A 10 16.74 -38.67 -20.95
C ASP A 10 18.15 -38.35 -21.47
N PHE A 11 18.55 -39.02 -22.55
CA PHE A 11 19.88 -38.85 -23.15
C PHE A 11 19.95 -37.55 -23.97
N LYS A 12 20.88 -36.66 -23.61
CA LYS A 12 21.13 -35.42 -24.35
C LYS A 12 21.81 -35.74 -25.70
N GLY A 13 21.08 -35.61 -26.82
CA GLY A 13 21.68 -35.60 -28.16
C GLY A 13 20.91 -36.27 -29.33
N GLY A 14 19.70 -36.78 -29.14
CA GLY A 14 18.91 -37.36 -30.23
C GLY A 14 18.26 -36.30 -31.16
N PRO A 15 17.95 -36.63 -32.43
CA PRO A 15 17.37 -35.68 -33.39
C PRO A 15 16.05 -35.12 -32.88
N ARG A 16 15.84 -33.80 -33.06
CA ARG A 16 14.63 -33.07 -32.66
C ARG A 16 13.41 -33.61 -33.41
N GLY A 17 12.75 -34.62 -32.85
CA GLY A 17 11.40 -35.02 -33.22
C GLY A 17 10.40 -33.93 -32.84
N GLY A 18 9.41 -33.70 -33.70
CA GLY A 18 8.31 -32.75 -33.48
C GLY A 18 7.51 -33.03 -32.20
N PRO A 19 6.51 -32.18 -31.87
CA PRO A 19 5.81 -32.22 -30.59
C PRO A 19 5.22 -33.62 -30.35
N LYS A 20 5.80 -34.36 -29.40
CA LYS A 20 5.23 -35.62 -28.92
C LYS A 20 3.89 -35.28 -28.26
N GLN A 21 2.78 -35.63 -28.91
CA GLN A 21 1.49 -35.73 -28.25
C GLN A 21 1.66 -36.73 -27.09
N GLN A 22 1.69 -36.22 -25.87
CA GLN A 22 1.70 -37.05 -24.68
C GLN A 22 0.36 -37.78 -24.64
N GLN A 23 0.35 -39.09 -24.91
CA GLN A 23 -0.80 -39.92 -24.61
C GLN A 23 -1.16 -39.74 -23.12
N PRO A 24 -2.44 -39.60 -22.76
CA PRO A 24 -2.83 -39.46 -21.37
C PRO A 24 -2.33 -40.69 -20.61
N LYS A 25 -1.39 -40.49 -19.69
CA LYS A 25 -0.88 -41.54 -18.82
C LYS A 25 -2.03 -42.01 -17.94
N GLU A 26 -2.35 -43.30 -18.02
CA GLU A 26 -3.37 -43.93 -17.18
C GLU A 26 -3.03 -43.70 -15.70
N VAL A 27 -3.96 -43.10 -14.96
CA VAL A 27 -3.77 -42.80 -13.54
C VAL A 27 -3.90 -44.12 -12.77
N VAL A 28 -2.77 -44.69 -12.38
CA VAL A 28 -2.74 -45.89 -11.53
C VAL A 28 -3.36 -45.55 -10.18
N ARG A 29 -4.56 -46.08 -9.92
CA ARG A 29 -5.28 -45.89 -8.66
C ARG A 29 -4.83 -46.93 -7.63
N ASN A 30 -4.46 -46.47 -6.45
CA ASN A 30 -4.09 -47.29 -5.30
C ASN A 30 -4.85 -46.83 -4.04
N ALA A 31 -4.63 -47.52 -2.90
CA ALA A 31 -5.32 -47.22 -1.64
C ALA A 31 -5.10 -45.79 -1.11
N TYR A 32 -4.04 -45.11 -1.55
CA TYR A 32 -3.70 -43.75 -1.15
C TYR A 32 -4.20 -42.69 -2.16
N THR A 33 -4.67 -43.08 -3.34
CA THR A 33 -5.11 -42.14 -4.37
C THR A 33 -6.17 -41.14 -3.88
N PRO A 34 -7.22 -41.53 -3.12
CA PRO A 34 -8.20 -40.57 -2.61
C PRO A 34 -7.58 -39.51 -1.69
N MET A 35 -6.58 -39.89 -0.87
CA MET A 35 -5.85 -38.96 0.00
C MET A 35 -5.09 -37.92 -0.82
N PHE A 36 -4.39 -38.35 -1.89
CA PHE A 36 -3.67 -37.43 -2.77
C PHE A 36 -4.59 -36.57 -3.63
N GLU A 37 -5.76 -37.08 -4.04
CA GLU A 37 -6.79 -36.28 -4.72
C GLU A 37 -7.31 -35.17 -3.80
N GLN A 38 -7.56 -35.45 -2.52
CA GLN A 38 -7.93 -34.43 -1.53
C GLN A 38 -6.83 -33.37 -1.34
N PHE A 39 -5.56 -33.79 -1.21
CA PHE A 39 -4.45 -32.84 -1.11
C PHE A 39 -4.30 -31.96 -2.35
N ARG A 40 -4.47 -32.54 -3.54
CA ARG A 40 -4.47 -31.78 -4.80
C ARG A 40 -5.57 -30.72 -4.77
N ASP A 41 -6.80 -31.12 -4.45
CA ASP A 41 -7.95 -30.21 -4.45
C ASP A 41 -7.78 -29.07 -3.42
N GLU A 42 -7.16 -29.34 -2.27
CA GLU A 42 -6.83 -28.31 -1.28
C GLU A 42 -5.74 -27.34 -1.78
N LEU A 43 -4.68 -27.88 -2.39
CA LEU A 43 -3.60 -27.07 -2.96
C LEU A 43 -4.09 -26.20 -4.12
N ASP A 44 -4.93 -26.74 -5.00
CA ASP A 44 -5.49 -26.01 -6.13
C ASP A 44 -6.35 -24.83 -5.63
N ARG A 45 -7.25 -25.05 -4.68
CA ARG A 45 -8.04 -23.97 -4.04
C ARG A 45 -7.16 -22.90 -3.41
N HIS A 46 -6.06 -23.32 -2.76
CA HIS A 46 -5.08 -22.40 -2.18
C HIS A 46 -4.35 -21.59 -3.27
N HIS A 47 -3.95 -22.22 -4.37
CA HIS A 47 -3.30 -21.54 -5.49
C HIS A 47 -4.23 -20.54 -6.19
N ASP A 48 -5.48 -20.93 -6.46
CA ASP A 48 -6.49 -20.05 -7.05
C ASP A 48 -6.74 -18.82 -6.18
N ARG A 49 -6.88 -19.03 -4.86
CA ARG A 49 -7.01 -17.94 -3.88
C ARG A 49 -5.80 -17.01 -3.92
N ARG A 50 -4.59 -17.58 -3.86
CA ARG A 50 -3.35 -16.80 -3.89
C ARG A 50 -3.24 -15.97 -5.17
N GLU A 51 -3.65 -16.50 -6.33
CA GLU A 51 -3.65 -15.75 -7.57
C GLU A 51 -4.63 -14.58 -7.57
N ARG A 52 -5.84 -14.77 -7.04
CA ARG A 52 -6.80 -13.66 -6.88
C ARG A 52 -6.22 -12.54 -6.02
N ILE A 53 -5.62 -12.90 -4.89
CA ILE A 53 -4.96 -11.94 -3.98
C ILE A 53 -3.82 -11.21 -4.70
N VAL A 54 -2.94 -11.93 -5.41
CA VAL A 54 -1.81 -11.32 -6.12
C VAL A 54 -2.27 -10.33 -7.19
N LYS A 55 -3.32 -10.66 -7.95
CA LYS A 55 -3.86 -9.77 -8.99
C LYS A 55 -4.43 -8.49 -8.37
N ALA A 56 -5.32 -8.62 -7.39
CA ALA A 56 -5.91 -7.47 -6.71
C ALA A 56 -4.84 -6.61 -6.01
N SER A 57 -3.88 -7.24 -5.33
CA SER A 57 -2.79 -6.56 -4.64
C SER A 57 -1.95 -5.70 -5.58
N ARG A 58 -1.59 -6.23 -6.76
CA ARG A 58 -0.85 -5.46 -7.77
C ARG A 58 -1.62 -4.22 -8.24
N ASP A 59 -2.92 -4.36 -8.46
CA ASP A 59 -3.76 -3.26 -8.92
C ASP A 59 -3.97 -2.20 -7.82
N ILE A 60 -4.15 -2.64 -6.57
CA ILE A 60 -4.22 -1.74 -5.40
C ILE A 60 -2.93 -0.94 -5.25
N THR A 61 -1.75 -1.60 -5.30
CA THR A 61 -0.45 -0.90 -5.27
C THR A 61 -0.35 0.12 -6.40
N ALA A 62 -0.78 -0.22 -7.62
CA ALA A 62 -0.74 0.72 -8.73
C ALA A 62 -1.67 1.93 -8.52
N LEU A 63 -2.84 1.74 -7.93
CA LEU A 63 -3.78 2.81 -7.60
C LEU A 63 -3.25 3.69 -6.46
N SER A 64 -2.69 3.11 -5.39
CA SER A 64 -2.06 3.83 -4.29
C SER A 64 -0.92 4.72 -4.77
N LYS A 65 -0.05 4.23 -5.67
CA LYS A 65 1.00 5.05 -6.30
C LYS A 65 0.44 6.23 -7.08
N LYS A 66 -0.65 6.03 -7.81
CA LYS A 66 -1.31 7.12 -8.55
C LYS A 66 -1.93 8.16 -7.61
N ILE A 67 -2.42 7.73 -6.44
CA ILE A 67 -2.86 8.65 -5.38
C ILE A 67 -1.65 9.47 -4.90
N ILE A 68 -0.53 8.82 -4.54
CA ILE A 68 0.70 9.49 -4.09
C ILE A 68 1.19 10.50 -5.13
N PHE A 69 1.30 10.12 -6.41
CA PHE A 69 1.69 11.05 -7.48
C PHE A 69 0.73 12.23 -7.63
N SER A 70 -0.56 12.02 -7.38
CA SER A 70 -1.54 13.10 -7.41
C SER A 70 -1.34 14.07 -6.25
N LEU A 71 -1.08 13.54 -5.06
CA LEU A 71 -0.79 14.32 -3.85
C LEU A 71 0.53 15.10 -3.97
N GLN A 72 1.54 14.56 -4.65
CA GLN A 72 2.79 15.27 -4.92
C GLN A 72 2.63 16.53 -5.81
N ARG A 73 1.49 16.70 -6.49
CA ARG A 73 1.17 17.93 -7.25
C ARG A 73 0.66 19.07 -6.37
N VAL A 74 0.31 18.79 -5.12
CA VAL A 74 -0.15 19.78 -4.16
C VAL A 74 1.02 20.71 -3.80
N ARG A 75 0.75 22.00 -3.61
CA ARG A 75 1.81 23.02 -3.43
C ARG A 75 1.95 23.52 -2.00
N LYS A 76 0.99 23.20 -1.13
CA LYS A 76 0.91 23.68 0.25
C LYS A 76 0.33 22.60 1.14
N ILE A 77 0.78 22.58 2.39
CA ILE A 77 0.13 21.82 3.45
C ILE A 77 -1.07 22.68 3.90
N HIS A 78 -2.29 22.19 3.67
CA HIS A 78 -3.52 22.95 3.87
C HIS A 78 -4.70 22.01 4.12
N ALA A 79 -5.68 22.45 4.93
CA ALA A 79 -6.86 21.69 5.33
C ALA A 79 -7.56 20.99 4.16
N ASP A 80 -7.76 21.72 3.07
CA ASP A 80 -8.41 21.21 1.86
C ASP A 80 -7.41 20.97 0.74
N LEU A 81 -7.49 19.78 0.14
CA LEU A 81 -6.80 19.47 -1.11
C LEU A 81 -7.45 20.21 -2.29
N PRO A 82 -6.70 20.51 -3.36
CA PRO A 82 -7.28 21.00 -4.61
C PRO A 82 -8.43 20.08 -5.09
N PRO A 83 -9.59 20.62 -5.51
CA PRO A 83 -10.77 19.80 -5.82
C PRO A 83 -10.56 18.74 -6.91
N ASP A 84 -9.70 19.02 -7.88
CA ASP A 84 -9.32 18.08 -8.94
C ASP A 84 -8.50 16.91 -8.39
N VAL A 85 -7.53 17.21 -7.51
CA VAL A 85 -6.73 16.19 -6.82
C VAL A 85 -7.60 15.38 -5.88
N ASP A 86 -8.45 16.01 -5.07
CA ASP A 86 -9.33 15.32 -4.14
C ASP A 86 -10.27 14.36 -4.87
N LYS A 87 -10.92 14.84 -5.94
CA LYS A 87 -11.78 14.00 -6.80
C LYS A 87 -11.04 12.80 -7.37
N GLU A 88 -9.80 12.99 -7.83
CA GLU A 88 -8.97 11.90 -8.34
C GLU A 88 -8.63 10.88 -7.24
N VAL A 89 -8.27 11.35 -6.04
CA VAL A 89 -7.99 10.49 -4.89
C VAL A 89 -9.23 9.68 -4.50
N GLN A 90 -10.39 10.31 -4.36
CA GLN A 90 -11.64 9.62 -4.01
C GLN A 90 -12.04 8.58 -5.06
N SER A 91 -11.90 8.90 -6.35
CA SER A 91 -12.17 7.94 -7.43
C SER A 91 -11.30 6.70 -7.32
N ARG A 92 -10.00 6.88 -7.04
CA ARG A 92 -9.05 5.76 -6.90
C ARG A 92 -9.29 4.94 -5.64
N LEU A 93 -9.64 5.59 -4.53
CA LEU A 93 -10.04 4.90 -3.30
C LEU A 93 -11.29 4.04 -3.51
N ALA A 94 -12.26 4.52 -4.29
CA ALA A 94 -13.44 3.73 -4.65
C ALA A 94 -13.10 2.50 -5.53
N GLU A 95 -12.12 2.60 -6.43
CA GLU A 95 -11.60 1.45 -7.18
C GLU A 95 -10.89 0.44 -6.25
N ILE A 96 -10.05 0.92 -5.32
CA ILE A 96 -9.39 0.09 -4.31
C ILE A 96 -10.42 -0.62 -3.44
N ALA A 97 -11.49 0.06 -3.03
CA ALA A 97 -12.58 -0.51 -2.24
C ALA A 97 -13.21 -1.73 -2.94
N ARG A 98 -13.48 -1.64 -4.26
CA ARG A 98 -14.00 -2.77 -5.05
C ARG A 98 -13.00 -3.93 -5.16
N LEU A 99 -11.70 -3.62 -5.29
CA LEU A 99 -10.66 -4.64 -5.30
C LEU A 99 -10.57 -5.37 -3.96
N PHE A 100 -10.67 -4.64 -2.84
CA PHE A 100 -10.75 -5.25 -1.51
C PHE A 100 -12.00 -6.12 -1.35
N ASP A 101 -13.19 -5.67 -1.75
CA ASP A 101 -14.40 -6.51 -1.71
C ASP A 101 -14.22 -7.85 -2.45
N SER A 102 -13.48 -7.84 -3.56
CA SER A 102 -13.22 -9.07 -4.34
C SER A 102 -12.33 -10.11 -3.63
N ILE A 103 -11.50 -9.69 -2.67
CA ILE A 103 -10.55 -10.57 -1.97
C ILE A 103 -10.78 -10.64 -0.46
N VAL A 104 -11.68 -9.84 0.11
CA VAL A 104 -11.83 -9.70 1.56
C VAL A 104 -12.14 -11.05 2.23
N GLY A 105 -13.00 -11.87 1.64
CA GLY A 105 -13.31 -13.22 2.13
C GLY A 105 -12.13 -14.19 2.06
N ASP A 106 -11.19 -13.98 1.13
CA ASP A 106 -10.02 -14.82 0.95
C ASP A 106 -8.92 -14.53 2.00
N VAL A 107 -8.92 -13.34 2.61
CA VAL A 107 -7.86 -12.87 3.53
C VAL A 107 -8.30 -12.78 4.99
N GLN A 108 -9.41 -13.42 5.37
CA GLN A 108 -9.89 -13.41 6.76
C GLN A 108 -9.05 -14.31 7.69
N GLY A 109 -8.96 -13.92 8.98
CA GLY A 109 -8.32 -14.70 10.04
C GLY A 109 -6.89 -15.13 9.70
N MET A 110 -6.59 -16.42 9.84
CA MET A 110 -5.25 -16.96 9.56
C MET A 110 -4.76 -16.74 8.12
N ASN A 111 -5.68 -16.57 7.17
CA ASN A 111 -5.29 -16.31 5.78
C ASN A 111 -4.61 -14.94 5.62
N ARG A 112 -4.94 -13.94 6.45
CA ARG A 112 -4.27 -12.63 6.42
C ARG A 112 -2.75 -12.76 6.62
N TYR A 113 -2.36 -13.61 7.56
CA TYR A 113 -0.96 -13.87 7.89
C TYR A 113 -0.31 -14.85 6.91
N ARG A 114 -1.05 -15.87 6.45
CA ARG A 114 -0.58 -16.82 5.44
C ARG A 114 -0.22 -16.11 4.12
N TYR A 115 -1.01 -15.12 3.72
CA TYR A 115 -0.81 -14.33 2.51
C TYR A 115 -0.18 -12.96 2.78
N SER A 116 0.48 -12.76 3.92
CA SER A 116 1.09 -11.47 4.30
C SER A 116 1.95 -10.86 3.19
N ARG A 117 2.80 -11.67 2.57
CA ARG A 117 3.64 -11.25 1.43
C ARG A 117 2.85 -10.85 0.19
N GLN A 118 1.70 -11.47 -0.06
CA GLN A 118 0.84 -11.12 -1.19
C GLN A 118 -0.02 -9.89 -0.86
N MET A 119 -0.24 -9.59 0.42
CA MET A 119 -1.00 -8.43 0.89
C MET A 119 -0.15 -7.19 1.13
N SER A 120 1.09 -7.13 0.61
CA SER A 120 1.95 -5.94 0.72
C SER A 120 1.34 -4.67 0.12
N CYS A 121 0.28 -4.77 -0.69
CA CYS A 121 -0.48 -3.62 -1.17
C CYS A 121 -1.10 -2.75 -0.06
N VAL A 122 -1.33 -3.33 1.12
CA VAL A 122 -1.86 -2.59 2.27
C VAL A 122 -0.85 -1.56 2.74
N GLU A 123 0.44 -1.89 2.77
CA GLU A 123 1.53 -0.98 3.12
C GLU A 123 1.53 0.28 2.23
N GLU A 124 1.43 0.09 0.91
CA GLU A 124 1.36 1.19 -0.07
C GLU A 124 0.07 2.02 0.07
N LEU A 125 -1.06 1.38 0.41
CA LEU A 125 -2.29 2.12 0.72
C LEU A 125 -2.13 2.95 1.99
N VAL A 126 -1.48 2.44 3.04
CA VAL A 126 -1.20 3.19 4.26
C VAL A 126 -0.32 4.41 3.94
N GLU A 127 0.73 4.25 3.15
CA GLU A 127 1.56 5.36 2.67
C GLU A 127 0.70 6.45 1.98
N ALA A 128 -0.17 6.05 1.06
CA ALA A 128 -1.07 6.97 0.36
C ALA A 128 -2.05 7.68 1.30
N LEU A 129 -2.69 6.95 2.22
CA LEU A 129 -3.65 7.52 3.18
C LEU A 129 -2.98 8.47 4.17
N THR A 130 -1.86 8.05 4.76
CA THR A 130 -1.09 8.85 5.71
C THR A 130 -0.52 10.11 5.06
N PHE A 131 -0.09 10.04 3.80
CA PHE A 131 0.38 11.22 3.07
C PHE A 131 -0.76 12.19 2.76
N ALA A 132 -1.89 11.68 2.25
CA ALA A 132 -3.07 12.51 1.96
C ALA A 132 -3.57 13.24 3.21
N TYR A 133 -3.49 12.55 4.34
CA TYR A 133 -3.89 13.07 5.62
C TYR A 133 -2.89 14.06 6.21
N TYR A 134 -1.59 13.79 6.10
CA TYR A 134 -0.55 14.74 6.52
C TYR A 134 -0.68 16.06 5.76
N LEU A 135 -0.94 16.02 4.45
CA LEU A 135 -1.15 17.25 3.66
C LEU A 135 -2.35 18.08 4.12
N ARG A 136 -3.40 17.43 4.66
CA ARG A 136 -4.59 18.09 5.19
C ARG A 136 -4.40 18.60 6.62
N ASN A 137 -3.76 17.81 7.48
CA ASN A 137 -3.81 18.01 8.92
C ASN A 137 -2.45 18.36 9.55
N GLN A 138 -1.36 18.27 8.80
CA GLN A 138 0.02 18.38 9.29
C GLN A 138 0.26 17.55 10.56
N ARG A 139 -0.25 16.32 10.54
CA ARG A 139 -0.07 15.32 11.59
C ARG A 139 0.01 13.94 10.96
N LEU A 140 0.67 13.02 11.64
CA LEU A 140 0.64 11.62 11.27
C LEU A 140 -0.76 11.05 11.58
N MET A 141 -1.31 10.30 10.64
CA MET A 141 -2.54 9.54 10.84
C MET A 141 -2.27 8.38 11.81
N SER A 142 -3.09 8.24 12.84
CA SER A 142 -2.91 7.15 13.82
C SER A 142 -3.28 5.79 13.22
N HIS A 143 -2.80 4.72 13.86
CA HIS A 143 -3.14 3.35 13.46
C HIS A 143 -4.67 3.10 13.49
N GLU A 144 -5.36 3.60 14.51
CA GLU A 144 -6.82 3.48 14.64
C GLU A 144 -7.55 4.19 13.50
N GLU A 145 -7.12 5.41 13.14
CA GLU A 145 -7.72 6.16 12.02
C GLU A 145 -7.47 5.46 10.67
N VAL A 146 -6.32 4.81 10.48
CA VAL A 146 -6.03 3.98 9.30
C VAL A 146 -6.96 2.77 9.25
N LEU A 147 -7.13 2.06 10.37
CA LEU A 147 -8.05 0.93 10.48
C LEU A 147 -9.47 1.34 10.12
N ASP A 148 -9.94 2.46 10.68
CA ASP A 148 -11.28 3.00 10.41
C ASP A 148 -11.46 3.38 8.95
N SER A 149 -10.42 3.95 8.33
CA SER A 149 -10.44 4.34 6.92
C SER A 149 -10.52 3.12 6.00
N VAL A 150 -9.69 2.09 6.24
CA VAL A 150 -9.73 0.85 5.45
C VAL A 150 -11.04 0.09 5.67
N ALA A 151 -11.56 0.07 6.90
CA ALA A 151 -12.87 -0.49 7.20
C ALA A 151 -14.00 0.27 6.49
N GLY A 152 -13.91 1.60 6.45
CA GLY A 152 -14.82 2.46 5.69
C GLY A 152 -14.83 2.15 4.20
N LEU A 153 -13.64 1.95 3.59
CA LEU A 153 -13.54 1.52 2.19
C LEU A 153 -14.23 0.17 1.97
N CYS A 154 -13.96 -0.83 2.80
CA CYS A 154 -14.58 -2.15 2.67
C CYS A 154 -16.11 -2.08 2.80
N ARG A 155 -16.63 -1.33 3.78
CA ARG A 155 -18.08 -1.12 3.96
C ARG A 155 -18.71 -0.41 2.76
N SER A 156 -18.06 0.63 2.23
CA SER A 156 -18.58 1.38 1.08
C SER A 156 -18.74 0.50 -0.17
N ALA A 157 -17.78 -0.41 -0.42
CA ALA A 157 -17.88 -1.36 -1.53
C ALA A 157 -18.99 -2.40 -1.33
N ALA A 158 -19.15 -2.90 -0.10
CA ALA A 158 -20.22 -3.84 0.24
C ALA A 158 -21.61 -3.20 0.08
N GLU A 159 -21.77 -1.94 0.51
CA GLU A 159 -23.01 -1.17 0.33
C GLU A 159 -23.31 -0.91 -1.15
N GLU A 160 -22.32 -0.51 -1.94
CA GLU A 160 -22.46 -0.29 -3.38
C GLU A 160 -22.90 -1.58 -4.09
N LYS A 161 -22.27 -2.71 -3.77
CA LYS A 161 -22.62 -4.03 -4.31
C LYS A 161 -24.05 -4.43 -3.95
N LYS A 162 -24.50 -4.14 -2.73
CA LYS A 162 -25.86 -4.41 -2.28
C LYS A 162 -26.87 -3.56 -3.06
N ARG A 163 -26.60 -2.26 -3.24
CA ARG A 163 -27.46 -1.35 -4.04
C ARG A 163 -27.61 -1.85 -5.48
N ILE A 164 -26.51 -2.23 -6.12
CA ILE A 164 -26.53 -2.77 -7.50
C ILE A 164 -27.36 -4.07 -7.58
N ALA A 165 -27.29 -4.94 -6.57
CA ALA A 165 -28.08 -6.17 -6.54
C ALA A 165 -29.59 -5.91 -6.34
N GLU A 166 -29.96 -4.91 -5.53
CA GLU A 166 -31.34 -4.51 -5.31
C GLU A 166 -31.95 -3.83 -6.55
N GLU A 167 -31.20 -2.97 -7.24
CA GLU A 167 -31.63 -2.31 -8.48
C GLU A 167 -31.68 -3.26 -9.69
N GLY A 168 -30.81 -4.27 -9.74
CA GLY A 168 -30.81 -5.30 -10.79
C GLY A 168 -31.87 -6.40 -10.62
N GLY A 169 -32.52 -6.48 -9.45
CA GLY A 169 -33.49 -7.52 -9.10
C GLY A 169 -34.88 -7.39 -9.74
N ASP A 170 -35.19 -6.25 -10.36
CA ASP A 170 -36.56 -5.95 -10.86
C ASP A 170 -36.84 -6.47 -12.29
N THR A 171 -35.98 -7.33 -12.85
CA THR A 171 -36.16 -7.92 -14.21
C THR A 171 -36.43 -9.42 -14.24
N ALA A 172 -36.71 -10.05 -13.10
CA ALA A 172 -37.08 -11.47 -13.06
C ALA A 172 -38.36 -11.72 -12.26
N MET A 173 -39.51 -11.44 -12.87
CA MET A 173 -40.80 -12.05 -12.51
C MET A 173 -41.39 -12.81 -13.69
N THR A 174 -41.23 -14.14 -13.68
CA THR A 174 -42.16 -15.22 -14.06
C THR A 174 -41.51 -16.50 -13.53
N ASP A 175 -42.11 -17.40 -12.75
CA ASP A 175 -43.51 -17.74 -12.59
C ASP A 175 -43.70 -18.42 -11.22
N ALA A 176 -44.92 -18.36 -10.71
CA ALA A 176 -45.30 -18.88 -9.41
C ALA A 176 -45.41 -20.42 -9.40
N SER A 177 -44.84 -21.06 -8.38
CA SER A 177 -45.43 -22.28 -7.81
C SER A 177 -45.07 -22.40 -6.33
N ALA A 178 -46.09 -22.37 -5.49
CA ALA A 178 -46.01 -22.51 -4.05
C ALA A 178 -45.73 -23.97 -3.64
N SER A 179 -44.75 -24.17 -2.76
CA SER A 179 -44.77 -25.25 -1.75
C SER A 179 -43.83 -24.94 -0.58
N THR A 180 -44.46 -24.61 0.55
CA THR A 180 -44.25 -25.14 1.91
C THR A 180 -42.82 -25.27 2.49
N GLY A 181 -42.58 -24.46 3.53
CA GLY A 181 -42.12 -24.92 4.85
C GLY A 181 -40.65 -25.28 5.01
N GLY A 182 -39.86 -24.33 5.50
CA GLY A 182 -38.54 -24.57 6.08
C GLY A 182 -38.13 -23.37 6.93
N ASP A 183 -37.80 -23.63 8.19
CA ASP A 183 -37.50 -22.66 9.23
C ASP A 183 -36.64 -21.48 8.78
N GLU A 184 -37.21 -20.27 8.89
CA GLU A 184 -36.47 -19.02 8.82
C GLU A 184 -35.57 -18.88 10.05
N GLN A 185 -34.39 -19.48 9.94
CA GLN A 185 -33.27 -19.10 10.79
C GLN A 185 -32.80 -17.72 10.29
N LYS A 186 -33.39 -16.66 10.86
CA LYS A 186 -32.91 -15.27 10.73
C LYS A 186 -31.41 -15.24 11.04
N SER A 187 -30.59 -15.32 10.01
CA SER A 187 -29.20 -14.92 10.09
C SER A 187 -29.22 -13.43 10.42
N SER A 188 -28.66 -13.08 11.58
CA SER A 188 -28.27 -11.70 11.84
C SER A 188 -27.46 -11.26 10.62
N ALA A 189 -27.90 -10.22 9.92
CA ALA A 189 -27.16 -9.67 8.79
C ALA A 189 -25.72 -9.39 9.26
N GLY A 190 -24.79 -10.23 8.82
CA GLY A 190 -23.41 -10.18 9.30
C GLY A 190 -22.81 -8.84 8.93
N GLU A 191 -22.07 -8.24 9.86
CA GLU A 191 -21.32 -7.02 9.56
C GLU A 191 -20.42 -7.27 8.33
N PRO A 192 -20.25 -6.26 7.44
CA PRO A 192 -19.42 -6.41 6.26
C PRO A 192 -18.00 -6.84 6.64
N LEU A 193 -17.44 -7.81 5.93
CA LEU A 193 -16.06 -8.23 6.13
C LEU A 193 -15.10 -7.07 5.82
N VAL A 194 -14.03 -6.98 6.60
CA VAL A 194 -13.00 -5.93 6.46
C VAL A 194 -11.64 -6.59 6.25
N VAL A 195 -10.79 -5.95 5.45
CA VAL A 195 -9.37 -6.32 5.33
C VAL A 195 -8.64 -5.82 6.56
N ASP A 196 -8.02 -6.75 7.29
CA ASP A 196 -7.20 -6.44 8.47
C ASP A 196 -5.88 -5.75 8.07
N VAL A 197 -5.58 -4.63 8.73
CA VAL A 197 -4.31 -3.89 8.59
C VAL A 197 -3.44 -4.25 9.78
N THR A 198 -2.34 -4.93 9.51
CA THR A 198 -1.41 -5.34 10.57
C THR A 198 -0.52 -4.17 10.97
N GLN A 199 0.05 -4.26 12.18
CA GLN A 199 1.02 -3.28 12.66
C GLN A 199 2.22 -3.16 11.72
N ASP A 200 2.66 -4.27 11.12
CA ASP A 200 3.76 -4.28 10.16
C ASP A 200 3.42 -3.51 8.88
N ASP A 201 2.19 -3.63 8.36
CA ASP A 201 1.77 -2.84 7.19
C ASP A 201 1.74 -1.34 7.53
N PHE A 202 1.26 -1.00 8.73
CA PHE A 202 1.21 0.38 9.18
C PHE A 202 2.61 0.99 9.33
N ILE A 203 3.47 0.33 10.09
CA ILE A 203 4.87 0.75 10.30
C ILE A 203 5.60 0.83 8.96
N GLY A 204 5.42 -0.17 8.10
CA GLY A 204 6.01 -0.21 6.76
C GLY A 204 5.58 0.99 5.90
N GLY A 205 4.29 1.31 5.87
CA GLY A 205 3.76 2.43 5.10
C GLY A 205 4.17 3.79 5.65
N VAL A 206 4.27 3.93 6.97
CA VAL A 206 4.76 5.16 7.61
C VAL A 206 6.27 5.36 7.40
N PHE A 207 7.06 4.29 7.30
CA PHE A 207 8.46 4.40 6.86
C PHE A 207 8.53 4.98 5.44
N ASP A 208 7.74 4.45 4.52
CA ASP A 208 7.79 4.87 3.11
C ASP A 208 7.23 6.30 2.91
N LEU A 209 6.25 6.70 3.73
CA LEU A 209 5.77 8.09 3.85
C LEU A 209 6.90 9.09 4.02
N SER A 210 7.95 8.77 4.78
CA SER A 210 9.09 9.69 5.00
C SER A 210 9.79 10.08 3.69
N GLY A 211 9.85 9.15 2.73
CA GLY A 211 10.39 9.40 1.40
C GLY A 211 9.49 10.32 0.57
N GLU A 212 8.17 10.18 0.69
CA GLU A 212 7.21 11.06 0.03
C GLU A 212 7.16 12.46 0.67
N MET A 213 7.31 12.57 2.00
CA MET A 213 7.51 13.86 2.69
C MET A 213 8.77 14.58 2.20
N MET A 214 9.89 13.86 2.06
CA MET A 214 11.12 14.40 1.49
C MET A 214 10.90 14.92 0.06
N ARG A 215 10.30 14.11 -0.82
CA ARG A 215 10.00 14.48 -2.21
C ARG A 215 9.10 15.70 -2.30
N PHE A 216 8.12 15.77 -1.41
CA PHE A 216 7.24 16.93 -1.31
C PHE A 216 8.01 18.17 -0.86
N ALA A 217 8.85 18.05 0.17
CA ALA A 217 9.67 19.15 0.67
C ALA A 217 10.61 19.71 -0.41
N THR A 218 11.29 18.85 -1.17
CA THR A 218 12.20 19.28 -2.24
C THR A 218 11.45 19.96 -3.39
N THR A 219 10.34 19.38 -3.83
CA THR A 219 9.54 19.90 -4.94
C THR A 219 8.89 21.23 -4.57
N THR A 220 8.27 21.32 -3.40
CA THR A 220 7.63 22.57 -2.94
C THR A 220 8.64 23.67 -2.67
N ALA A 221 9.80 23.35 -2.10
CA ALA A 221 10.86 24.33 -1.91
C ALA A 221 11.43 24.87 -3.23
N ALA A 222 11.58 24.02 -4.24
CA ALA A 222 12.01 24.45 -5.57
C ALA A 222 11.04 25.44 -6.23
N ILE A 223 9.74 25.33 -5.92
CA ILE A 223 8.70 26.21 -6.48
C ILE A 223 8.54 27.48 -5.64
N ASN A 224 8.51 27.34 -4.31
CA ASN A 224 8.15 28.42 -3.39
C ASN A 224 9.36 29.21 -2.89
N GLY A 225 10.57 28.67 -2.99
CA GLY A 225 11.80 29.26 -2.43
C GLY A 225 11.93 29.12 -0.91
N GLU A 226 11.04 28.37 -0.27
CA GLU A 226 11.03 28.10 1.18
C GLU A 226 10.48 26.71 1.46
N LEU A 227 10.84 26.13 2.61
CA LEU A 227 10.30 24.83 3.03
C LEU A 227 8.79 24.91 3.27
N ALA A 228 8.07 23.86 2.89
CA ALA A 228 6.64 23.74 3.18
C ALA A 228 6.38 23.84 4.69
N ALA A 229 5.39 24.65 5.06
CA ALA A 229 5.01 24.91 6.44
C ALA A 229 3.49 25.08 6.58
N ALA A 230 3.01 25.02 7.83
CA ALA A 230 1.62 25.28 8.16
C ALA A 230 1.18 26.68 7.67
N ALA A 231 -0.07 26.81 7.21
CA ALA A 231 -0.63 28.11 6.83
C ALA A 231 -0.79 29.10 8.02
N ALA A 232 -0.82 28.60 9.26
CA ALA A 232 -0.89 29.44 10.46
C ALA A 232 -0.07 28.86 11.63
N PRO A 233 0.66 29.69 12.40
CA PRO A 233 1.18 29.28 13.69
C PRO A 233 0.02 28.97 14.66
N PRO A 234 0.19 28.03 15.63
CA PRO A 234 -0.84 27.75 16.63
C PRO A 234 -1.25 29.02 17.38
N VAL A 235 -2.56 29.19 17.58
CA VAL A 235 -3.21 30.40 18.10
C VAL A 235 -2.85 30.76 19.55
N ASP A 236 -2.07 29.91 20.25
CA ASP A 236 -1.88 29.98 21.70
C ASP A 236 -0.41 29.78 22.14
N ALA A 237 0.49 30.60 21.65
CA ALA A 237 1.87 30.64 22.15
C ALA A 237 2.36 32.09 22.21
N GLY A 238 2.74 32.53 23.42
CA GLY A 238 3.14 33.90 23.74
C GLY A 238 4.40 34.43 23.01
N ASP A 239 5.01 35.47 23.58
CA ASP A 239 5.97 36.43 22.96
C ASP A 239 7.32 35.89 22.39
N ALA A 240 7.51 34.57 22.21
CA ALA A 240 8.72 34.06 21.56
C ALA A 240 8.61 34.17 20.02
N PRO A 241 9.66 34.57 19.29
CA PRO A 241 9.67 34.54 17.83
C PRO A 241 9.54 33.10 17.34
N ARG A 242 8.33 32.69 16.97
CA ARG A 242 8.02 31.32 16.54
C ARG A 242 8.23 31.20 15.05
N TYR A 243 9.26 30.47 14.65
CA TYR A 243 9.37 29.98 13.28
C TYR A 243 8.14 29.10 12.97
N PRO A 244 7.58 29.19 11.76
CA PRO A 244 6.44 28.35 11.39
C PRO A 244 6.85 26.88 11.44
N ARG A 245 5.96 26.01 11.94
CA ARG A 245 6.17 24.55 11.94
C ARG A 245 6.31 24.08 10.50
N THR A 246 7.50 23.59 10.15
CA THR A 246 7.84 23.15 8.80
C THR A 246 7.76 21.64 8.66
N ILE A 247 7.68 21.15 7.42
CA ILE A 247 7.82 19.74 7.10
C ILE A 247 9.12 19.13 7.62
N LEU A 248 10.20 19.91 7.71
CA LEU A 248 11.47 19.45 8.27
C LEU A 248 11.32 19.05 9.74
N THR A 249 10.66 19.90 10.55
CA THR A 249 10.39 19.61 11.96
C THR A 249 9.59 18.32 12.11
N ASP A 250 8.59 18.13 11.24
CA ASP A 250 7.74 16.94 11.27
C ASP A 250 8.52 15.67 10.88
N MET A 251 9.43 15.77 9.90
CA MET A 251 10.30 14.66 9.50
C MET A 251 11.34 14.31 10.58
N GLN A 252 11.91 15.31 11.27
CA GLN A 252 12.83 15.08 12.39
C GLN A 252 12.12 14.39 13.57
N GLU A 253 10.91 14.83 13.89
CA GLU A 253 10.08 14.20 14.93
C GLU A 253 9.75 12.75 14.55
N LEU A 254 9.30 12.51 13.31
CA LEU A 254 9.02 11.17 12.81
C LEU A 254 10.26 10.26 12.84
N GLY A 255 11.41 10.76 12.39
CA GLY A 255 12.69 10.05 12.44
C GLY A 255 13.07 9.68 13.87
N THR A 256 12.94 10.62 14.81
CA THR A 256 13.21 10.38 16.23
C THR A 256 12.29 9.29 16.80
N MET A 257 10.99 9.32 16.45
CA MET A 257 10.05 8.28 16.90
C MET A 257 10.46 6.89 16.44
N PHE A 258 10.93 6.72 15.19
CA PHE A 258 11.43 5.43 14.70
C PHE A 258 12.74 4.97 15.37
N GLU A 259 13.60 5.91 15.77
CA GLU A 259 14.82 5.58 16.53
C GLU A 259 14.52 5.18 17.98
N LEU A 260 13.41 5.67 18.55
CA LEU A 260 12.97 5.31 19.90
C LEU A 260 12.29 3.93 19.97
N LEU A 261 11.79 3.40 18.85
CA LEU A 261 11.20 2.07 18.83
C LEU A 261 12.23 0.99 19.16
N PRO A 262 11.80 -0.17 19.71
CA PRO A 262 12.68 -1.32 19.89
C PRO A 262 13.34 -1.70 18.56
N GLN A 263 14.66 -1.55 18.50
CA GLN A 263 15.39 -1.68 17.25
C GLN A 263 15.34 -3.11 16.72
N GLN A 264 14.74 -3.28 15.53
CA GLN A 264 14.65 -4.55 14.85
C GLN A 264 15.87 -4.75 13.94
N HIS A 265 16.51 -5.92 14.04
CA HIS A 265 17.77 -6.21 13.33
C HIS A 265 17.55 -6.88 11.96
N GLY A 266 16.30 -6.89 11.47
CA GLY A 266 15.99 -7.40 10.14
C GLY A 266 16.52 -6.46 9.05
N LYS A 267 17.09 -7.03 7.98
CA LYS A 267 17.65 -6.27 6.85
C LYS A 267 16.69 -5.22 6.30
N SER A 268 15.42 -5.57 6.13
CA SER A 268 14.39 -4.66 5.61
C SER A 268 14.17 -3.45 6.52
N TYR A 269 14.09 -3.68 7.84
CA TYR A 269 13.89 -2.61 8.81
C TYR A 269 15.08 -1.65 8.83
N GLN A 270 16.30 -2.19 8.87
CA GLN A 270 17.53 -1.39 8.87
C GLN A 270 17.67 -0.54 7.60
N MET A 271 17.31 -1.08 6.44
CA MET A 271 17.29 -0.31 5.19
C MET A 271 16.25 0.81 5.22
N LYS A 272 15.06 0.57 5.77
CA LYS A 272 14.02 1.62 5.94
C LYS A 272 14.46 2.69 6.94
N LEU A 273 15.08 2.31 8.05
CA LEU A 273 15.61 3.22 9.05
C LEU A 273 16.74 4.10 8.48
N GLU A 274 17.62 3.54 7.66
CA GLU A 274 18.64 4.34 6.99
C GLU A 274 18.01 5.28 5.95
N THR A 275 16.98 4.83 5.24
CA THR A 275 16.26 5.66 4.26
C THR A 275 15.62 6.89 4.91
N ILE A 276 15.02 6.75 6.10
CA ILE A 276 14.44 7.91 6.81
C ILE A 276 15.52 8.89 7.28
N ARG A 277 16.68 8.40 7.78
CA ARG A 277 17.82 9.28 8.12
C ARG A 277 18.29 10.09 6.93
N GLN A 278 18.51 9.42 5.80
CA GLN A 278 18.93 10.09 4.56
C GLN A 278 17.87 11.09 4.07
N SER A 279 16.59 10.77 4.26
CA SER A 279 15.48 11.66 3.89
C SER A 279 15.45 12.93 4.76
N VAL A 280 15.63 12.79 6.08
CA VAL A 280 15.75 13.92 7.01
C VAL A 280 16.96 14.78 6.66
N LEU A 281 18.14 14.16 6.54
CA LEU A 281 19.39 14.88 6.21
C LEU A 281 19.29 15.68 4.91
N LYS A 282 18.62 15.14 3.88
CA LYS A 282 18.37 15.87 2.63
C LYS A 282 17.51 17.11 2.84
N VAL A 283 16.43 17.01 3.61
CA VAL A 283 15.56 18.16 3.88
C VAL A 283 16.25 19.18 4.82
N GLU A 284 17.09 18.73 5.74
CA GLU A 284 17.92 19.60 6.59
C GLU A 284 18.91 20.41 5.75
N LYS A 285 19.65 19.76 4.85
CA LYS A 285 20.59 20.43 3.93
C LYS A 285 19.87 21.44 3.04
N LEU A 286 18.69 21.08 2.53
CA LEU A 286 17.84 21.98 1.75
C LEU A 286 17.41 23.20 2.58
N GLY A 287 16.87 22.98 3.78
CA GLY A 287 16.45 24.04 4.68
C GLY A 287 17.59 24.98 5.07
N TYR A 288 18.75 24.42 5.41
CA TYR A 288 19.98 25.17 5.68
C TYR A 288 20.38 26.03 4.48
N GLY A 289 20.40 25.45 3.28
CA GLY A 289 20.75 26.17 2.05
C GLY A 289 19.81 27.33 1.77
N LEU A 290 18.50 27.14 1.91
CA LEU A 290 17.50 28.20 1.72
C LEU A 290 17.62 29.29 2.77
N ARG A 291 17.82 28.93 4.05
CA ARG A 291 17.81 29.90 5.15
C ARG A 291 19.10 30.72 5.24
N VAL A 292 20.25 30.08 5.06
CA VAL A 292 21.57 30.71 5.26
C VAL A 292 22.13 31.24 3.94
N ARG A 293 22.14 30.42 2.88
CA ARG A 293 22.69 30.85 1.58
C ARG A 293 21.68 31.62 0.74
N GLY A 294 20.38 31.39 0.91
CA GLY A 294 19.33 32.16 0.24
C GLY A 294 19.34 33.64 0.61
N SER A 295 19.78 34.01 1.82
CA SER A 295 19.99 35.42 2.20
C SER A 295 21.19 36.08 1.53
N GLU A 296 22.14 35.30 1.00
CA GLU A 296 23.38 35.78 0.37
C GLU A 296 23.34 35.70 -1.17
N ARG A 297 22.37 35.00 -1.74
CA ARG A 297 22.28 34.67 -3.17
C ARG A 297 21.13 35.42 -3.87
N PRO A 298 21.18 35.59 -5.21
CA PRO A 298 20.11 36.25 -5.95
C PRO A 298 18.75 35.57 -5.76
N LYS A 299 17.66 36.35 -5.87
CA LYS A 299 16.29 35.82 -5.83
C LYS A 299 16.13 34.70 -6.85
N GLY A 300 15.64 33.54 -6.41
CA GLY A 300 15.44 32.34 -7.25
C GLY A 300 16.63 31.38 -7.27
N TRP A 301 17.71 31.63 -6.51
CA TRP A 301 18.76 30.64 -6.31
C TRP A 301 18.26 29.47 -5.46
N MET A 302 18.57 28.25 -5.88
CA MET A 302 18.26 27.01 -5.16
C MET A 302 19.55 26.27 -4.81
N PRO A 303 19.65 25.62 -3.63
CA PRO A 303 20.78 24.77 -3.30
C PRO A 303 20.94 23.61 -4.29
N ASP A 304 22.17 23.33 -4.69
CA ASP A 304 22.47 22.12 -5.46
C ASP A 304 22.35 20.90 -4.53
N MET A 305 21.47 19.97 -4.89
CA MET A 305 21.18 18.76 -4.12
C MET A 305 21.84 17.52 -4.73
N ALA A 306 22.61 17.67 -5.83
CA ALA A 306 23.19 16.55 -6.58
C ALA A 306 24.56 16.06 -6.05
N ASP A 307 25.24 16.85 -5.23
CA ASP A 307 26.68 16.67 -4.93
C ASP A 307 27.05 15.60 -3.90
N ASP A 308 26.11 14.81 -3.37
CA ASP A 308 26.41 13.90 -2.23
C ASP A 308 26.26 12.40 -2.53
N ALA A 309 26.09 12.02 -3.79
CA ALA A 309 26.07 10.60 -4.19
C ALA A 309 27.47 9.97 -4.30
N GLY A 310 28.54 10.70 -3.95
CA GLY A 310 29.93 10.32 -4.28
C GLY A 310 30.95 10.36 -3.14
N ALA A 311 30.55 10.57 -1.90
CA ALA A 311 31.48 10.61 -0.76
C ALA A 311 31.10 9.54 0.29
N GLY A 312 31.36 8.27 -0.02
CA GLY A 312 31.04 7.19 0.90
C GLY A 312 31.39 5.79 0.40
N GLU A 313 32.57 5.61 -0.19
CA GLU A 313 33.24 4.31 -0.34
C GLU A 313 34.74 4.58 -0.39
N ASP A 314 35.35 4.76 0.79
CA ASP A 314 36.78 4.58 1.07
C ASP A 314 36.93 4.48 2.59
N ASP A 315 36.54 3.32 3.14
CA ASP A 315 37.18 2.61 4.27
C ASP A 315 36.49 1.26 4.54
#